data_AF-A0A2H0FL36-F1
#
_entry.id   AF-A0A2H0FL36-F1
#
_cell.length_a   1.000
_cell.length_b   1.000
_cell.length_c   1.000
_cell.angle_alpha   90.00
_cell.angle_beta   90.00
_cell.angle_gamma   90.00
#
_symmetry.space_group_name_H-M   'P 1'
#
loop_
_entity.id
_entity.type
_entity.pdbx_description
1 polymer ?
#
loop_
_entity_poly.entity_id
_entity_poly.type
_entity_poly.pdbx_seq_one_letter_code
_entity_poly.pdbx_strand_id
1 'polypeptide(L)'
;MEKAWVISVNMGYGHQRTAYPLRDLAFKGEIINANSYQGIPEKDRKIWEGTRRFYEFISNFSRIPLVGKTAFSIYDKFQKILGFYPKRDLSQPNFNLKQIYSFFKKDWGKDLIEKLKINPLPLITTFFI
;
A
#
# COMPACT_ATOMS: atom_id res chain seq x y z
N MET A 1 24.84 13.15 -7.52
CA MET A 1 23.55 13.06 -6.80
C MET A 1 23.37 11.61 -6.39
N GLU A 2 23.11 11.33 -5.12
CA GLU A 2 22.89 9.95 -4.65
C GLU A 2 21.60 9.38 -5.26
N LYS A 3 21.62 8.08 -5.56
CA LYS A 3 20.49 7.37 -6.18
C LYS A 3 19.75 6.54 -5.14
N ALA A 4 18.46 6.32 -5.37
CA ALA A 4 17.55 5.60 -4.51
C ALA A 4 16.65 4.64 -5.30
N TRP A 5 16.17 3.60 -4.63
CA TRP A 5 15.03 2.84 -5.10
C TRP A 5 13.76 3.64 -4.84
N VAL A 6 13.14 4.17 -5.91
CA VAL A 6 11.88 4.92 -5.80
C VAL A 6 10.72 3.97 -6.09
N ILE A 7 9.92 3.71 -5.07
CA ILE A 7 8.83 2.74 -5.09
C ILE A 7 7.47 3.45 -5.06
N SER A 8 6.54 2.96 -5.87
CA SER A 8 5.16 3.40 -5.92
C SER A 8 4.20 2.21 -6.05
N VAL A 9 2.91 2.48 -6.19
CA VAL A 9 1.87 1.49 -6.50
C VAL A 9 0.89 2.07 -7.52
N ASN A 10 0.34 1.22 -8.39
CA ASN A 10 -0.67 1.63 -9.37
C ASN A 10 -2.11 1.32 -8.91
N MET A 11 -2.49 1.86 -7.75
CA MET A 11 -3.85 1.77 -7.18
C MET A 11 -4.61 3.10 -7.37
N GLY A 12 -4.55 3.63 -8.58
CA GLY A 12 -4.84 5.02 -8.92
C GLY A 12 -3.56 5.83 -9.12
N TYR A 13 -3.71 7.10 -9.57
CA TYR A 13 -2.55 7.94 -9.94
C TYR A 13 -1.89 8.69 -8.79
N GLY A 14 -2.46 8.64 -7.57
CA GLY A 14 -1.98 9.44 -6.43
C GLY A 14 -0.52 9.15 -6.08
N HIS A 15 -0.19 7.88 -5.86
CA HIS A 15 1.18 7.47 -5.49
C HIS A 15 2.18 7.69 -6.64
N GLN A 16 1.77 7.44 -7.88
CA GLN A 16 2.62 7.62 -9.05
C GLN A 16 2.93 9.10 -9.32
N ARG A 17 1.93 9.98 -9.14
CA ARG A 17 2.09 11.43 -9.25
C ARG A 17 3.05 11.96 -8.19
N THR A 18 3.01 11.44 -6.97
CA THR A 18 3.95 11.81 -5.91
C THR A 18 5.36 11.28 -6.18
N ALA A 19 5.49 10.11 -6.81
CA ALA A 19 6.79 9.52 -7.14
C ALA A 19 7.48 10.20 -8.32
N TYR A 20 6.72 10.72 -9.29
CA TYR A 20 7.25 11.26 -10.54
C TYR A 20 8.27 12.41 -10.37
N PRO A 21 8.07 13.41 -9.49
CA PRO A 21 9.07 14.44 -9.20
C PRO A 21 10.39 13.91 -8.64
N LEU A 22 10.41 12.67 -8.13
CA LEU A 22 11.59 12.03 -7.56
C LEU A 22 12.37 11.19 -8.58
N ARG A 23 11.99 11.23 -9.88
CA ARG A 23 12.61 10.43 -10.94
C ARG A 23 14.12 10.66 -11.07
N ASP A 24 14.61 11.87 -10.79
CA ASP A 24 16.04 12.16 -10.86
C ASP A 24 16.83 11.46 -9.74
N LEU A 25 16.18 11.15 -8.61
CA LEU A 25 16.75 10.33 -7.54
C LEU A 25 16.67 8.84 -7.86
N ALA A 26 15.75 8.42 -8.73
CA ALA A 26 15.53 7.01 -9.02
C ALA A 26 16.74 6.35 -9.68
N PHE A 27 17.11 5.16 -9.19
CA PHE A 27 18.11 4.33 -9.82
C PHE A 27 17.70 4.00 -11.25
N LYS A 28 18.60 4.23 -12.21
CA LYS A 28 18.32 4.14 -13.66
C LYS A 28 17.15 5.01 -14.16
N GLY A 29 16.69 5.98 -13.36
CA GLY A 29 15.52 6.81 -13.67
C GLY A 29 14.20 6.04 -13.63
N GLU A 30 14.17 4.87 -12.97
CA GLU A 30 13.03 3.95 -12.95
C GLU A 30 12.26 4.03 -11.62
N ILE A 31 10.96 4.28 -11.70
CA ILE A 31 10.04 4.18 -10.57
C ILE A 31 9.38 2.81 -10.62
N ILE A 32 9.58 2.00 -9.57
CA ILE A 32 9.08 0.63 -9.51
C ILE A 32 7.69 0.63 -8.87
N ASN A 33 6.70 0.05 -9.54
CA ASN A 33 5.39 -0.20 -8.93
C ASN A 33 5.41 -1.53 -8.17
N ALA A 34 5.38 -1.50 -6.83
CA ALA A 34 5.48 -2.69 -5.97
C ALA A 34 4.38 -3.75 -6.21
N ASN A 35 3.26 -3.34 -6.82
CA ASN A 35 2.12 -4.20 -7.10
C ASN A 35 2.02 -4.69 -8.55
N SER A 36 2.98 -4.34 -9.42
CA SER A 36 2.95 -4.71 -10.85
C SER A 36 4.31 -4.72 -11.54
N TYR A 37 5.40 -4.79 -10.79
CA TYR A 37 6.75 -4.86 -11.35
C TYR A 37 6.97 -6.13 -12.18
N GLN A 38 7.93 -6.06 -13.12
CA GLN A 38 8.24 -7.19 -13.98
C GLN A 38 8.74 -8.40 -13.16
N GLY A 39 8.11 -9.55 -13.40
CA GLY A 39 8.44 -10.79 -12.69
C GLY A 39 7.94 -10.84 -11.24
N ILE A 40 6.91 -10.06 -10.88
CA ILE A 40 6.20 -10.21 -9.61
C ILE A 40 5.64 -11.63 -9.47
N PRO A 41 5.82 -12.32 -8.31
CA PRO A 41 5.21 -13.62 -8.09
C PRO A 41 3.69 -13.55 -8.11
N GLU A 42 3.05 -14.57 -8.68
CA GLU A 42 1.58 -14.63 -8.78
C GLU A 42 0.89 -14.57 -7.41
N LYS A 43 1.52 -15.14 -6.37
CA LYS A 43 1.02 -15.07 -4.99
C LYS A 43 0.95 -13.63 -4.47
N ASP A 44 1.94 -12.80 -4.80
CA ASP A 44 2.02 -11.40 -4.34
C ASP A 44 1.05 -10.55 -5.14
N ARG A 45 1.00 -10.78 -6.46
CA ARG A 45 0.05 -10.13 -7.37
C ARG A 45 -1.40 -10.37 -6.94
N LYS A 46 -1.77 -11.58 -6.55
CA LYS A 46 -3.12 -11.92 -6.05
C LYS A 46 -3.51 -11.15 -4.79
N ILE A 47 -2.57 -10.96 -3.85
CA ILE A 47 -2.81 -10.16 -2.63
C ILE A 47 -3.06 -8.69 -3.00
N TRP A 48 -2.23 -8.14 -3.89
CA TRP A 48 -2.42 -6.77 -4.41
C TRP A 48 -3.73 -6.58 -5.17
N GLU A 49 -4.11 -7.53 -6.02
CA GLU A 49 -5.39 -7.47 -6.74
C GLU A 49 -6.58 -7.60 -5.80
N GLY A 50 -6.51 -8.49 -4.81
CA GLY A 50 -7.57 -8.66 -3.82
C GLY A 50 -7.80 -7.39 -3.00
N THR A 51 -6.72 -6.76 -2.53
CA THR A 51 -6.79 -5.48 -1.80
C THR A 51 -7.33 -4.35 -2.68
N ARG A 52 -6.90 -4.24 -3.95
CA ARG A 52 -7.45 -3.27 -4.91
C ARG A 52 -8.95 -3.48 -5.13
N ARG A 53 -9.38 -4.71 -5.42
CA ARG A 53 -10.81 -5.03 -5.65
C ARG A 53 -11.66 -4.72 -4.43
N PHE A 54 -11.16 -5.01 -3.23
CA PHE A 54 -11.84 -4.66 -1.99
C PHE A 54 -12.00 -3.14 -1.86
N TYR A 55 -10.93 -2.37 -2.09
CA TYR A 55 -10.98 -0.91 -2.06
C TYR A 55 -11.95 -0.34 -3.12
N GLU A 56 -11.90 -0.83 -4.35
CA GLU A 56 -12.80 -0.44 -5.45
C GLU A 56 -14.26 -0.77 -5.11
N PHE A 57 -14.53 -1.96 -4.55
CA PHE A 57 -15.86 -2.35 -4.11
C PHE A 57 -16.41 -1.38 -3.06
N ILE A 58 -15.62 -1.11 -2.02
CA ILE A 58 -16.02 -0.23 -0.93
C ILE A 58 -16.18 1.23 -1.40
N SER A 59 -15.27 1.74 -2.23
CA SER A 59 -15.32 3.11 -2.77
C SER A 59 -16.45 3.31 -3.79
N ASN A 60 -16.85 2.27 -4.51
CA ASN A 60 -18.06 2.31 -5.34
C ASN A 60 -19.33 2.24 -4.48
N PHE A 61 -19.34 1.41 -3.43
CA PHE A 61 -20.49 1.28 -2.54
C PHE A 61 -20.76 2.54 -1.71
N SER A 62 -19.72 3.27 -1.31
CA SER A 62 -19.86 4.54 -0.60
C SER A 62 -20.52 5.66 -1.43
N ARG A 63 -20.66 5.47 -2.76
CA ARG A 63 -21.40 6.37 -3.64
C ARG A 63 -22.92 6.08 -3.69
N ILE A 64 -23.39 5.00 -3.07
CA ILE A 64 -24.81 4.61 -3.09
C ILE A 64 -25.54 5.21 -1.87
N PRO A 65 -26.45 6.20 -2.03
CA PRO A 65 -27.01 6.96 -0.92
C PRO A 65 -27.99 6.19 -0.01
N LEU A 66 -28.55 5.05 -0.47
CA LEU A 66 -29.81 4.53 0.08
C LEU A 66 -29.73 3.19 0.84
N VAL A 67 -28.68 2.38 0.65
CA VAL A 67 -28.38 1.20 1.49
C VAL A 67 -27.44 1.59 2.66
N GLY A 68 -27.26 2.90 2.84
CA GLY A 68 -26.01 3.52 3.26
C GLY A 68 -25.73 3.54 4.77
N LYS A 69 -26.71 3.67 5.67
CA LYS A 69 -26.38 4.02 7.08
C LYS A 69 -25.51 2.99 7.81
N THR A 70 -25.80 1.69 7.68
CA THR A 70 -25.06 0.64 8.38
C THR A 70 -23.70 0.36 7.71
N ALA A 71 -23.68 0.23 6.39
CA ALA A 71 -22.44 0.01 5.64
C ALA A 71 -21.48 1.20 5.73
N PHE A 72 -22.02 2.44 5.68
CA PHE A 72 -21.26 3.66 5.87
C PHE A 72 -20.72 3.79 7.29
N SER A 73 -21.49 3.40 8.32
CA SER A 73 -20.98 3.40 9.71
C SER A 73 -19.84 2.40 9.91
N ILE A 74 -19.91 1.22 9.28
CA ILE A 74 -18.82 0.24 9.30
C ILE A 74 -17.60 0.82 8.58
N TYR A 75 -17.77 1.40 7.40
CA TYR A 75 -16.70 1.99 6.62
C TYR A 75 -16.04 3.19 7.32
N ASP A 76 -16.83 4.11 7.86
CA ASP A 76 -16.36 5.25 8.64
C ASP A 76 -15.56 4.80 9.86
N LYS A 77 -16.00 3.74 10.55
CA LYS A 77 -15.25 3.14 11.65
C LYS A 77 -13.94 2.49 11.21
N PHE A 78 -13.91 1.87 10.02
CA PHE A 78 -12.70 1.28 9.43
C PHE A 78 -11.69 2.34 8.97
N GLN A 79 -12.17 3.46 8.42
CA GLN A 79 -11.34 4.57 7.93
C GLN A 79 -11.06 5.64 8.98
N LYS A 80 -11.67 5.54 10.16
CA LYS A 80 -11.59 6.57 11.20
C LYS A 80 -10.13 6.89 11.52
N ILE A 81 -9.71 8.08 11.12
CA ILE A 81 -8.46 8.68 11.57
C ILE A 81 -8.68 9.09 13.03
N LEU A 82 -7.90 8.50 13.94
CA LEU A 82 -7.97 8.85 15.35
C LEU A 82 -7.44 10.29 15.53
N GLY A 83 -8.01 11.02 16.48
CA GLY A 83 -7.49 12.35 16.83
C GLY A 83 -6.03 12.26 17.31
N PHE A 84 -5.29 13.36 17.17
CA PHE A 84 -3.85 13.44 17.47
C PHE A 84 -3.44 12.92 18.86
N TYR A 85 -4.33 13.01 19.86
CA TYR A 85 -4.11 12.51 21.21
C TYR A 85 -5.27 11.60 21.64
N PRO A 86 -5.23 10.32 21.27
CA PRO A 86 -6.26 9.37 21.66
C PRO A 86 -6.18 9.16 23.18
N LYS A 87 -7.29 9.37 23.89
CA LYS A 87 -7.41 9.10 25.34
C LYS A 87 -7.53 7.59 25.65
N ARG A 88 -6.77 6.76 24.94
CA ARG A 88 -6.73 5.29 25.11
C ARG A 88 -5.41 4.73 24.61
N ASP A 89 -5.00 3.58 25.13
CA ASP A 89 -3.83 2.85 24.65
C ASP A 89 -4.05 2.31 23.22
N LEU A 90 -3.06 2.52 22.34
CA LEU A 90 -3.01 2.04 20.96
C LEU A 90 -1.80 1.14 20.69
N SER A 91 -1.10 0.69 21.74
CA SER A 91 0.05 -0.22 21.64
C SER A 91 -0.32 -1.57 21.02
N GLN A 92 -1.59 -1.98 21.14
CA GLN A 92 -2.06 -3.27 20.66
C GLN A 92 -2.38 -3.26 19.16
N PRO A 93 -1.98 -4.29 18.41
CA PRO A 93 -2.24 -4.37 16.98
C PRO A 93 -3.74 -4.58 16.71
N ASN A 94 -4.29 -3.78 15.80
CA ASN A 94 -5.65 -3.98 15.30
C ASN A 94 -5.72 -5.17 14.31
N PHE A 95 -6.93 -5.55 13.91
CA PHE A 95 -7.14 -6.68 13.00
C PHE A 95 -6.43 -6.49 11.65
N ASN A 96 -6.45 -5.28 11.08
CA ASN A 96 -5.78 -4.98 9.81
C ASN A 96 -4.27 -5.19 9.91
N LEU A 97 -3.63 -4.73 11.00
CA LEU A 97 -2.21 -4.92 11.24
C LEU A 97 -1.87 -6.41 11.40
N LYS A 98 -2.67 -7.16 12.18
CA LYS A 98 -2.50 -8.61 12.32
C LYS A 98 -2.60 -9.34 10.97
N GLN A 99 -3.53 -8.91 10.10
CA GLN A 99 -3.70 -9.48 8.76
C GLN A 99 -2.49 -9.19 7.86
N ILE A 100 -2.01 -7.94 7.82
CA ILE A 100 -0.81 -7.55 7.06
C ILE A 100 0.41 -8.37 7.50
N TYR A 101 0.66 -8.48 8.81
CA TYR A 101 1.76 -9.31 9.33
C TYR A 101 1.62 -10.79 8.98
N SER A 102 0.39 -11.31 8.86
CA SER A 102 0.17 -12.68 8.37
C SER A 102 0.60 -12.85 6.91
N PHE A 103 0.40 -11.84 6.06
CA PHE A 103 0.91 -11.86 4.69
C PHE A 103 2.44 -11.80 4.64
N PHE A 104 3.08 -10.97 5.47
CA PHE A 104 4.55 -10.95 5.57
C PHE A 104 5.13 -12.29 6.00
N LYS A 105 4.50 -12.97 6.97
CA LYS A 105 4.87 -14.35 7.37
C LYS A 105 4.72 -15.37 6.25
N LYS A 106 3.95 -15.06 5.21
CA LYS A 106 3.77 -15.88 3.99
C LYS A 106 4.61 -15.36 2.82
N ASP A 107 5.67 -14.61 3.13
CA ASP A 107 6.64 -14.04 2.18
C ASP A 107 6.03 -13.06 1.16
N TRP A 108 4.93 -12.37 1.50
CA TRP A 108 4.42 -11.30 0.66
C TRP A 108 5.42 -10.14 0.59
N GLY A 109 5.78 -9.70 -0.61
CA GLY A 109 6.74 -8.61 -0.84
C GLY A 109 8.21 -9.04 -0.80
N LYS A 110 8.50 -10.27 -0.36
CA LYS A 110 9.88 -10.77 -0.23
C LYS A 110 10.65 -10.78 -1.54
N ASP A 111 10.00 -11.15 -2.64
CA ASP A 111 10.63 -11.18 -3.96
C ASP A 111 11.17 -9.81 -4.37
N LEU A 112 10.37 -8.76 -4.15
CA LEU A 112 10.80 -7.39 -4.43
C LEU A 112 11.99 -7.01 -3.56
N ILE A 113 11.92 -7.25 -2.25
CA ILE A 113 13.01 -6.92 -1.33
C ILE A 113 14.31 -7.64 -1.69
N GLU A 114 14.25 -8.94 -2.01
CA GLU A 114 15.44 -9.70 -2.43
C GLU A 114 16.03 -9.16 -3.75
N LYS A 115 15.20 -8.72 -4.70
CA LYS A 115 15.67 -8.05 -5.93
C LYS A 115 16.36 -6.72 -5.63
N LEU A 116 15.79 -5.89 -4.76
CA LEU A 116 16.37 -4.59 -4.38
C LEU A 116 17.67 -4.76 -3.58
N LYS A 117 17.76 -5.82 -2.77
CA LYS A 117 18.94 -6.14 -1.94
C LYS A 117 20.20 -6.45 -2.75
N ILE A 118 20.07 -6.88 -4.01
CA ILE A 118 21.21 -7.10 -4.92
C ILE A 118 22.06 -5.83 -5.08
N ASN A 119 21.43 -4.66 -5.05
CA ASN A 119 22.11 -3.37 -5.06
C ASN A 119 21.52 -2.46 -3.97
N PRO A 120 22.10 -2.46 -2.76
CA PRO A 120 21.53 -1.74 -1.62
C PRO A 120 21.63 -0.23 -1.84
N LEU A 121 20.47 0.41 -2.02
CA LEU A 121 20.30 1.85 -2.12
C LEU A 121 19.25 2.31 -1.11
N PRO A 122 19.23 3.61 -0.74
CA PRO A 122 18.12 4.19 0.01
C PRO A 122 16.77 3.86 -0.63
N LEU A 123 15.78 3.52 0.18
CA LEU A 123 14.43 3.22 -0.27
C LEU A 123 13.54 4.44 -0.04
N ILE A 124 12.97 4.97 -1.12
CA ILE A 124 11.97 6.05 -1.06
C ILE A 124 10.66 5.45 -1.55
N THR A 125 9.65 5.38 -0.68
CA THR A 125 8.34 4.85 -1.04
C THR A 125 7.26 5.91 -0.92
N THR A 126 6.35 5.92 -1.89
CA THR A 126 5.13 6.75 -1.85
C THR A 126 3.95 6.03 -1.23
N PHE A 127 4.12 4.77 -0.82
CA PHE A 127 3.11 3.89 -0.23
C PHE A 127 3.64 3.24 1.05
N PHE A 128 2.79 3.08 2.06
CA PHE A 128 3.22 2.83 3.45
C PHE A 128 3.18 1.36 3.90
N ILE A 129 2.73 0.43 3.05
CA ILE A 129 2.67 -1.00 3.38
C ILE A 129 4.02 -1.68 3.15
#